data_AF-A0A3N5VLY7-F1
#
_entry.id   AF-A0A3N5VLY7-F1
#
_cell.length_a   1.000
_cell.length_b   1.000
_cell.length_c   1.000
_cell.angle_alpha   90.00
_cell.angle_beta   90.00
_cell.angle_gamma   90.00
#
_symmetry.space_group_name_H-M   'P 1'
#
loop_
_entity.id
_entity.type
_entity.pdbx_description
1 polymer ?
#
loop_
_entity_poly.entity_id
_entity_poly.type
_entity_poly.pdbx_seq_one_letter_code
_entity_poly.pdbx_strand_id
1 'polypeptide(L)'
;MNYGVWCNGIIEAAAHMDPDYLPTSRYNKNLLVEQNLFRVFDGTPILYLECVEGVVFRENTIEKTTAYPDARPSAEQHLIRNCSGVQLEG
;
A
#
# COMPACT_ATOMS: atom_id res chain seq x y z
N MET A 1 6.34 20.22 17.38
CA MET A 1 6.42 18.81 17.82
C MET A 1 5.46 18.02 16.94
N ASN A 2 5.96 17.32 15.92
CA ASN A 2 5.13 16.44 15.09
C ASN A 2 5.48 15.00 15.46
N TYR A 3 4.81 14.46 16.47
CA TYR A 3 4.81 13.03 16.73
C TYR A 3 3.54 12.45 16.11
N GLY A 4 3.70 11.47 15.22
CA GLY A 4 2.60 10.68 14.65
C GLY A 4 2.31 10.95 13.18
N VAL A 5 3.32 10.83 12.29
CA VAL A 5 2.99 10.55 10.88
C VAL A 5 2.63 9.07 10.82
N TRP A 6 1.34 8.78 10.69
CA TRP A 6 0.83 7.43 10.54
C TRP A 6 0.99 7.00 9.09
N CYS A 7 1.28 5.71 8.90
CA CYS A 7 1.24 5.12 7.57
C CYS A 7 -0.19 5.20 6.99
N ASN A 8 -0.27 5.33 5.67
CA ASN A 8 -1.50 5.45 4.91
C ASN A 8 -2.05 4.08 4.45
N GLY A 9 -1.24 3.02 4.53
CA GLY A 9 -1.65 1.64 4.27
C GLY A 9 -1.03 0.64 5.24
N ILE A 10 -1.46 -0.62 5.17
CA ILE A 10 -0.90 -1.74 5.95
C ILE A 10 0.54 -2.02 5.53
N ILE A 11 0.78 -2.09 4.23
CA ILE A 11 2.11 -2.08 3.63
C ILE A 11 2.26 -0.74 2.91
N GLU A 12 3.15 0.12 3.41
CA GLU A 12 3.50 1.39 2.77
C GLU A 12 4.94 1.36 2.27
N ALA A 13 5.10 1.51 0.95
CA ALA A 13 6.37 1.76 0.30
C ALA A 13 6.30 3.13 -0.39
N ALA A 14 6.50 4.18 0.40
CA ALA A 14 6.58 5.56 -0.04
C ALA A 14 7.80 6.21 0.59
N ALA A 15 8.70 6.74 -0.23
CA ALA A 15 9.90 7.41 0.27
C ALA A 15 9.67 8.90 0.61
N HIS A 16 8.46 9.41 0.39
CA HIS A 16 8.10 10.82 0.58
C HIS A 16 9.13 11.79 0.00
N MET A 17 9.49 11.53 -1.26
CA MET A 17 10.48 12.32 -2.00
C MET A 17 9.91 13.68 -2.38
N ASP A 18 10.82 14.62 -2.63
CA ASP A 18 10.46 15.93 -3.19
C ASP A 18 9.62 15.75 -4.48
N PRO A 19 8.49 16.48 -4.61
CA PRO A 19 7.57 16.38 -5.74
C PRO A 19 8.23 16.39 -7.11
N ASP A 20 9.32 17.13 -7.28
CA ASP A 20 10.03 17.27 -8.55
C ASP A 20 10.64 15.94 -9.06
N TYR A 21 10.90 15.00 -8.14
CA TYR A 21 11.50 13.70 -8.44
C TYR A 21 10.46 12.57 -8.52
N LEU A 22 9.21 12.81 -8.11
CA LEU A 22 8.16 11.78 -8.14
C LEU A 22 7.94 11.17 -9.54
N PRO A 23 7.94 11.93 -10.65
CA PRO A 23 7.67 11.36 -11.97
C PRO A 23 8.77 10.39 -12.44
N THR A 24 10.02 10.66 -12.09
CA THR A 24 11.21 9.96 -12.62
C THR A 24 11.76 8.92 -11.66
N SER A 25 11.54 9.08 -10.36
CA SER A 25 12.13 8.21 -9.35
C SER A 25 11.41 6.86 -9.28
N ARG A 26 12.20 5.81 -9.15
CA ARG A 26 11.78 4.44 -8.80
C ARG A 26 12.66 3.98 -7.66
N TYR A 27 12.34 4.45 -6.46
CA TYR A 27 13.18 4.30 -5.29
C TYR A 27 13.18 2.85 -4.79
N ASN A 28 11.99 2.27 -4.67
CA ASN A 28 11.82 0.86 -4.31
C ASN A 28 11.62 0.04 -5.60
N LYS A 29 12.22 -1.14 -5.68
CA LYS A 29 12.15 -2.00 -6.88
C LYS A 29 11.94 -3.46 -6.51
N ASN A 30 11.27 -4.20 -7.39
CA ASN A 30 11.12 -5.66 -7.37
C ASN A 30 10.51 -6.19 -6.07
N LEU A 31 9.29 -5.74 -5.76
CA LEU A 31 8.57 -6.13 -4.54
C LEU A 31 7.56 -7.24 -4.87
N LEU A 32 7.65 -8.37 -4.17
CA LEU A 32 6.73 -9.50 -4.28
C LEU A 32 6.00 -9.68 -2.95
N VAL A 33 4.67 -9.60 -2.98
CA VAL A 33 3.77 -9.89 -1.87
C VAL A 33 2.88 -11.04 -2.31
N GLU A 34 3.17 -12.24 -1.81
CA GLU A 34 2.43 -13.43 -2.20
C GLU A 34 2.03 -14.32 -1.03
N GLN A 35 0.89 -14.99 -1.17
CA GLN A 35 0.43 -16.03 -0.24
C GLN A 35 0.25 -15.57 1.21
N ASN A 36 -0.08 -14.29 1.41
CA ASN A 36 -0.34 -13.73 2.73
C ASN A 36 -1.83 -13.75 3.08
N LEU A 37 -2.12 -13.78 4.38
CA LEU A 37 -3.45 -13.57 4.94
C LEU A 37 -3.53 -12.19 5.61
N PHE A 38 -4.36 -11.30 5.07
CA PHE A 38 -4.63 -9.97 5.62
C PHE A 38 -5.98 -9.96 6.34
N ARG A 39 -5.97 -9.94 7.67
CA ARG A 39 -7.18 -9.74 8.48
C ARG A 39 -7.35 -8.26 8.81
N VAL A 40 -8.33 -7.61 8.19
CA VAL A 40 -8.51 -6.15 8.25
C VAL A 40 -9.83 -5.79 8.91
N PHE A 41 -9.84 -4.79 9.80
CA PHE A 41 -11.05 -4.38 10.53
C PHE A 41 -11.71 -3.11 9.97
N ASP A 42 -10.94 -2.23 9.33
CA ASP A 42 -11.41 -0.98 8.70
C ASP A 42 -11.11 -1.00 7.19
N GLY A 43 -11.28 0.12 6.51
CA GLY A 43 -10.95 0.26 5.08
C GLY A 43 -9.51 0.64 4.79
N THR A 44 -8.56 0.50 5.73
CA THR A 44 -7.16 0.88 5.47
C THR A 44 -6.61 0.12 4.25
N PRO A 45 -6.00 0.82 3.27
CA PRO A 45 -5.40 0.18 2.09
C PRO A 45 -4.41 -0.92 2.48
N ILE A 46 -4.46 -2.06 1.81
CA ILE A 46 -3.46 -3.12 1.97
C ILE A 46 -2.11 -2.62 1.47
N LEU A 47 -2.11 -1.99 0.29
CA LEU A 47 -0.91 -1.44 -0.33
C LEU A 47 -1.03 0.08 -0.48
N TYR A 48 -0.02 0.80 -0.01
CA TYR A 48 0.24 2.20 -0.35
C TYR A 48 1.62 2.28 -1.01
N LEU A 49 1.67 2.54 -2.31
CA LEU A 49 2.90 2.50 -3.10
C LEU A 49 3.13 3.85 -3.78
N GLU A 50 4.33 4.40 -3.60
CA GLU A 50 4.78 5.61 -4.28
C GLU A 50 6.20 5.46 -4.82
N CYS A 51 6.39 5.74 -6.12
CA CYS A 51 7.69 5.63 -6.79
C CYS A 51 8.30 4.22 -6.69
N VAL A 52 7.48 3.18 -6.90
CA VAL A 52 7.91 1.77 -6.86
C VAL A 52 7.91 1.16 -8.27
N GLU A 53 8.91 0.35 -8.58
CA GLU A 53 9.02 -0.38 -9.84
C GLU A 53 8.91 -1.89 -9.62
N GLY A 54 8.15 -2.60 -10.44
CA GLY A 54 8.12 -4.07 -10.43
C GLY A 54 7.46 -4.64 -9.18
N VAL A 55 6.19 -4.30 -8.94
CA VAL A 55 5.43 -4.84 -7.80
C VAL A 55 4.54 -5.97 -8.27
N VAL A 56 4.57 -7.10 -7.57
CA VAL A 56 3.66 -8.22 -7.78
C VAL A 56 2.95 -8.52 -6.48
N PHE A 57 1.63 -8.40 -6.48
CA PHE A 57 0.76 -8.80 -5.38
C PHE A 57 -0.10 -9.95 -5.87
N ARG A 58 0.11 -11.17 -5.40
CA ARG A 58 -0.61 -12.36 -5.91
C ARG A 58 -0.96 -13.37 -4.85
N GLU A 59 -2.02 -14.14 -5.07
CA GLU A 59 -2.41 -15.25 -4.19
C GLU A 59 -2.59 -14.85 -2.71
N ASN A 60 -2.94 -13.58 -2.44
CA ASN A 60 -3.16 -13.10 -1.09
C ASN A 60 -4.65 -13.19 -0.73
N THR A 61 -4.95 -13.62 0.49
CA THR A 61 -6.33 -13.66 1.01
C THR A 61 -6.58 -12.46 1.91
N ILE A 62 -7.69 -11.74 1.69
CA ILE A 62 -8.10 -10.61 2.53
C ILE A 62 -9.39 -10.97 3.26
N GLU A 63 -9.33 -11.04 4.60
CA GLU A 63 -10.46 -11.34 5.48
C GLU A 63 -10.90 -10.07 6.22
N LYS A 64 -12.15 -9.63 6.01
CA LYS A 64 -12.74 -8.55 6.81
C LYS A 64 -13.12 -9.08 8.20
N THR A 65 -12.77 -8.32 9.22
CA THR A 65 -13.07 -8.62 10.64
C THR A 65 -13.79 -7.43 11.29
N THR A 66 -14.32 -7.64 12.49
CA THR A 66 -14.97 -6.60 13.31
C THR A 66 -14.24 -6.42 14.64
N ALA A 67 -12.93 -6.68 14.67
CA ALA A 67 -12.12 -6.63 15.89
C ALA A 67 -12.08 -5.23 16.52
N TYR A 68 -12.19 -4.19 15.70
CA TYR A 68 -12.26 -2.79 16.12
C TYR A 68 -13.29 -2.01 15.30
N PRO A 69 -13.78 -0.86 15.78
CA PRO A 69 -14.64 0.02 15.00
C PRO A 69 -13.96 0.50 13.72
N ASP A 70 -14.73 0.64 12.65
CA ASP A 70 -14.22 1.12 11.37
C ASP A 70 -13.80 2.59 11.47
N ALA A 71 -12.51 2.85 11.29
CA ALA A 71 -11.94 4.20 11.34
C ALA A 71 -11.89 4.86 9.95
N ARG A 72 -12.00 4.09 8.87
CA ARG A 72 -11.83 4.54 7.48
C ARG A 72 -12.85 3.85 6.56
N PRO A 73 -14.14 4.23 6.65
CA PRO A 73 -15.13 3.66 5.77
C PRO A 73 -14.88 4.14 4.33
N SER A 74 -14.74 3.20 3.38
CA SER A 74 -14.66 3.46 1.93
C SER A 74 -13.30 3.83 1.32
N ALA A 75 -12.18 3.43 1.92
CA ALA A 75 -10.87 3.59 1.27
C ALA A 75 -10.60 2.48 0.23
N GLU A 76 -9.89 2.85 -0.85
CA GLU A 76 -9.44 1.91 -1.87
C GLU A 76 -8.47 0.89 -1.27
N GLN A 77 -8.60 -0.39 -1.64
CA GLN A 77 -7.74 -1.47 -1.10
C GLN A 77 -6.27 -1.31 -1.49
N HIS A 78 -6.00 -0.64 -2.62
CA HIS A 78 -4.64 -0.40 -3.12
C HIS A 78 -4.53 1.04 -3.60
N LEU A 79 -3.63 1.82 -3.00
CA LEU A 79 -3.27 3.17 -3.42
C LEU A 79 -1.90 3.13 -4.11
N ILE A 80 -1.88 3.37 -5.42
CA ILE A 80 -0.68 3.26 -6.25
C ILE A 80 -0.43 4.59 -6.95
N ARG A 81 0.75 5.19 -6.74
CA ARG A 81 1.14 6.50 -7.29
C ARG A 81 2.54 6.44 -7.89
N ASN A 82 2.73 7.04 -9.06
CA ASN A 82 4.06 7.16 -9.70
C ASN A 82 4.84 5.83 -9.80
N CYS A 83 4.14 4.70 -9.91
CA CYS A 83 4.73 3.37 -9.99
C CYS A 83 4.81 2.88 -11.44
N SER A 84 5.65 1.88 -11.70
CA SER A 84 5.71 1.19 -13.00
C SER A 84 5.82 -0.32 -12.81
N GLY A 85 5.14 -1.09 -13.67
CA GLY A 85 5.18 -2.55 -13.60
C GLY A 85 4.53 -3.11 -12.34
N VAL A 86 3.33 -2.62 -11.99
CA VAL A 86 2.54 -3.15 -10.87
C VAL A 86 1.55 -4.20 -11.40
N GLN A 87 1.58 -5.38 -10.79
CA GLN A 87 0.71 -6.51 -11.08
C GLN A 87 -0.07 -6.83 -9.80
N LEU A 88 -1.40 -6.75 -9.87
CA LEU A 88 -2.30 -7.12 -8.78
C LEU A 88 -3.12 -8.33 -9.27
N GLU A 89 -2.84 -9.50 -8.72
CA GLU A 89 -3.56 -10.75 -8.93
C GLU A 89 -4.39 -11.04 -7.67
N GLY A 90 -5.70 -11.27 -7.87
CA GLY A 90 -6.68 -11.47 -6.80
C GLY A 90 -6.77 -12.90 -6.29
#